data_AF-A0A963UP23-F1
#
_entry.id   AF-A0A963UP23-F1
#
_cell.length_a   1.000
_cell.length_b   1.000
_cell.length_c   1.000
_cell.angle_alpha   90.00
_cell.angle_beta   90.00
_cell.angle_gamma   90.00
#
_symmetry.space_group_name_H-M   'P 1'
#
loop_
_entity.id
_entity.type
_entity.pdbx_description
1 polymer ?
#
loop_
_entity_poly.entity_id
_entity_poly.type
_entity_poly.pdbx_seq_one_letter_code
_entity_poly.pdbx_strand_id
1 'polypeptide(L)'
;MTYCVGLLLNDGMVLLSDTRTNAGLDNIATYRKMFTFEDPGERVIVILAAGSLSITQTTIAQLREAIDDPEAAPETSIMLAPTLLKVAEVVGETLGRVRRSVDDKLATMRQGASASLIVAGQRKDGAMRMFLVYPEGNFIEATEDTPFLQIG
;
A
#
# COMPACT_ATOMS: atom_id res chain seq x y z
N MET A 1 -2.79 -13.91 10.91
CA MET A 1 -1.40 -14.17 10.50
C MET A 1 -1.30 -13.72 9.07
N THR A 2 -0.52 -12.69 8.81
CA THR A 2 -0.32 -12.06 7.51
C THR A 2 1.18 -11.97 7.30
N TYR A 3 1.66 -12.16 6.07
CA TYR A 3 3.07 -11.93 5.76
C TYR A 3 3.24 -11.57 4.27
N CYS A 4 3.91 -10.44 4.03
CA CYS A 4 4.32 -9.98 2.72
C CYS A 4 5.78 -9.55 2.75
N VAL A 5 6.48 -9.72 1.62
CA VAL A 5 7.88 -9.31 1.44
C VAL A 5 8.09 -8.75 0.05
N GLY A 6 8.91 -7.73 -0.05
CA GLY A 6 9.44 -7.21 -1.31
C GLY A 6 10.96 -7.20 -1.30
N LEU A 7 11.57 -7.56 -2.44
CA LEU A 7 13.00 -7.50 -2.70
C LEU A 7 13.24 -6.54 -3.88
N LEU A 8 14.13 -5.58 -3.70
CA LEU A 8 14.60 -4.62 -4.70
C LEU A 8 16.00 -5.02 -5.15
N LEU A 9 16.14 -5.48 -6.39
CA LEU A 9 17.37 -6.01 -6.94
C LEU A 9 17.82 -5.15 -8.13
N ASN A 10 19.07 -5.32 -8.57
CA ASN A 10 19.60 -4.60 -9.73
C ASN A 10 18.78 -4.88 -11.01
N ASP A 11 18.35 -6.13 -11.20
CA ASP A 11 17.65 -6.56 -12.41
C ASP A 11 16.12 -6.43 -12.33
N GLY A 12 15.56 -6.17 -11.15
CA GLY A 12 14.12 -6.23 -10.98
C GLY A 12 13.64 -6.15 -9.53
N MET A 13 12.35 -6.39 -9.35
CA MET A 13 11.74 -6.58 -8.03
C MET A 13 11.06 -7.94 -7.93
N VAL A 14 11.09 -8.51 -6.72
CA VAL A 14 10.34 -9.74 -6.39
C VAL A 14 9.41 -9.41 -5.23
N LEU A 15 8.12 -9.69 -5.40
CA LEU A 15 7.08 -9.38 -4.42
C LEU A 15 6.31 -10.66 -4.10
N LEU A 16 6.11 -10.96 -2.81
CA LEU A 16 5.34 -12.10 -2.35
C LEU A 16 4.36 -11.67 -1.25
N SER A 17 3.17 -12.27 -1.26
CA SER A 17 2.17 -12.08 -0.21
C SER A 17 1.41 -13.38 0.06
N ASP A 18 1.21 -13.71 1.33
CA ASP A 18 0.28 -14.75 1.72
C ASP A 18 -1.20 -14.28 1.58
N THR A 19 -2.16 -15.16 1.88
CA THR A 19 -3.60 -14.86 1.76
C THR A 19 -4.41 -15.14 3.02
N ARG A 20 -3.84 -15.72 4.08
CA ARG A 20 -4.56 -15.97 5.33
C ARG A 20 -4.82 -14.64 6.05
N THR A 21 -6.05 -14.39 6.44
CA THR A 21 -6.42 -13.10 7.06
C THR A 21 -7.36 -13.33 8.23
N ASN A 22 -7.14 -12.61 9.32
CA ASN A 22 -8.09 -12.54 10.43
C ASN A 22 -9.10 -11.41 10.13
N ALA A 23 -10.36 -11.76 9.93
CA ALA A 23 -11.46 -10.84 9.63
C ALA A 23 -12.39 -10.60 10.84
N GLY A 24 -12.05 -11.14 12.02
CA GLY A 24 -12.84 -11.04 13.23
C GLY A 24 -12.68 -12.27 14.12
N LEU A 25 -13.34 -12.24 15.28
CA LEU A 25 -13.39 -13.39 16.18
C LEU A 25 -13.93 -14.62 15.43
N ASP A 26 -13.16 -15.71 15.46
CA ASP A 26 -13.45 -16.98 14.76
C ASP A 26 -13.69 -16.86 13.25
N ASN A 27 -13.14 -15.81 12.63
CA ASN A 27 -13.24 -15.59 11.19
C ASN A 27 -11.85 -15.47 10.56
N ILE A 28 -11.30 -16.62 10.15
CA ILE A 28 -10.05 -16.70 9.37
C ILE A 28 -10.40 -17.11 7.94
N ALA A 29 -10.06 -16.28 6.98
CA ALA A 29 -10.42 -16.48 5.58
C ALA A 29 -9.27 -16.10 4.64
N THR A 30 -9.50 -16.31 3.34
CA THR A 30 -8.54 -16.04 2.27
C THR A 30 -8.86 -14.69 1.64
N TYR A 31 -7.96 -13.72 1.77
CA TYR A 31 -8.03 -12.43 1.07
C TYR A 31 -6.73 -12.12 0.35
N ARG A 32 -6.84 -11.58 -0.87
CA ARG A 32 -5.69 -11.08 -1.64
C ARG A 32 -5.04 -9.91 -0.89
N LYS A 33 -3.71 -9.91 -0.85
CA LYS A 33 -2.90 -8.86 -0.19
C LYS A 33 -1.93 -8.15 -1.13
N MET A 34 -1.93 -8.49 -2.42
CA MET A 34 -1.11 -7.86 -3.46
C MET A 34 -2.03 -7.27 -4.53
N PHE A 35 -1.83 -6.00 -4.87
CA PHE A 35 -2.66 -5.26 -5.81
C PHE A 35 -1.77 -4.59 -6.85
N THR A 36 -2.04 -4.85 -8.13
CA THR A 36 -1.29 -4.28 -9.24
C THR A 36 -2.11 -3.20 -9.94
N PHE A 37 -1.46 -2.11 -10.28
CA PHE A 37 -1.96 -0.99 -11.07
C PHE A 37 -0.95 -0.75 -12.19
N GLU A 38 -1.40 -0.75 -13.44
CA GLU A 38 -0.53 -0.76 -14.60
C GLU A 38 -1.07 0.14 -15.71
N ASP A 39 -0.16 0.89 -16.33
CA ASP A 39 -0.33 1.48 -17.64
C ASP A 39 0.80 0.96 -18.55
N PRO A 40 0.51 0.00 -19.46
CA PRO A 40 1.54 -0.70 -20.21
C PRO A 40 2.50 0.21 -20.97
N GLY A 41 3.80 0.04 -20.71
CA GLY A 41 4.86 0.86 -21.29
C GLY A 41 5.05 2.23 -20.62
N GLU A 42 4.19 2.58 -19.66
CA GLU A 42 4.33 3.79 -18.84
C GLU A 42 4.67 3.44 -17.39
N ARG A 43 3.86 2.69 -16.64
CA ARG A 43 4.16 2.36 -15.23
C ARG A 43 3.57 1.05 -14.77
N VAL A 44 4.20 0.51 -13.73
CA VAL A 44 3.65 -0.53 -12.88
C VAL A 44 3.82 -0.11 -11.41
N ILE A 45 2.73 -0.22 -10.66
CA ILE A 45 2.69 0.01 -9.22
C ILE A 45 2.06 -1.22 -8.57
N VAL A 46 2.72 -1.75 -7.55
CA VAL A 46 2.25 -2.89 -6.76
C VAL A 46 2.17 -2.48 -5.30
N ILE A 47 1.04 -2.76 -4.66
CA ILE A 47 0.81 -2.51 -3.24
C ILE A 47 0.62 -3.84 -2.52
N LEU A 48 1.44 -4.13 -1.51
CA LEU A 48 1.25 -5.23 -0.56
C LEU A 48 0.63 -4.70 0.72
N ALA A 49 -0.30 -5.45 1.33
CA ALA A 49 -1.04 -4.98 2.49
C ALA A 49 -0.98 -5.93 3.69
N ALA A 50 -0.85 -5.37 4.90
CA ALA A 50 -0.91 -6.10 6.16
C ALA A 50 -1.61 -5.30 7.27
N GLY A 51 -2.06 -6.01 8.31
CA GLY A 51 -2.82 -5.44 9.42
C GLY A 51 -4.33 -5.51 9.23
N SER A 52 -5.04 -4.49 9.70
CA SER A 52 -6.51 -4.43 9.72
C SER A 52 -7.11 -4.53 8.31
N LEU A 53 -7.92 -5.57 8.08
CA LEU A 53 -8.54 -5.82 6.78
C LEU A 53 -9.43 -4.65 6.34
N SER A 54 -10.21 -4.06 7.25
CA SER A 54 -11.08 -2.92 6.94
C SER A 54 -10.29 -1.71 6.46
N ILE A 55 -9.15 -1.41 7.09
CA ILE A 55 -8.30 -0.28 6.69
C ILE A 55 -7.64 -0.52 5.35
N THR A 56 -7.04 -1.70 5.16
CA THR A 56 -6.38 -2.05 3.89
C THR A 56 -7.37 -2.03 2.72
N GLN A 57 -8.56 -2.62 2.88
CA GLN A 57 -9.59 -2.63 1.83
C GLN A 57 -10.12 -1.23 1.52
N THR A 58 -10.44 -0.43 2.54
CA THR A 58 -10.90 0.95 2.31
C THR A 58 -9.81 1.81 1.66
N THR A 59 -8.54 1.61 2.04
CA THR A 59 -7.41 2.32 1.41
C THR A 59 -7.30 1.97 -0.07
N ILE A 60 -7.29 0.68 -0.42
CA ILE A 60 -7.23 0.23 -1.82
C ILE A 60 -8.46 0.68 -2.62
N ALA A 61 -9.65 0.65 -2.02
CA ALA A 61 -10.88 1.11 -2.67
C ALA A 61 -10.82 2.62 -2.99
N GLN A 62 -10.40 3.45 -2.04
CA GLN A 62 -10.28 4.90 -2.27
C GLN A 62 -9.21 5.25 -3.31
N LEU A 63 -8.10 4.49 -3.36
CA LEU A 63 -7.11 4.66 -4.42
C LEU A 63 -7.70 4.33 -5.80
N ARG A 64 -8.56 3.31 -5.91
CA ARG A 64 -9.27 2.98 -7.15
C ARG A 64 -10.28 4.05 -7.54
N GLU A 65 -11.09 4.52 -6.59
CA GLU A 65 -12.03 5.62 -6.84
C GLU A 65 -11.31 6.89 -7.31
N ALA A 66 -10.17 7.23 -6.71
CA ALA A 66 -9.36 8.38 -7.14
C ALA A 66 -8.72 8.21 -8.52
N ILE A 67 -8.53 6.98 -9.00
CA ILE A 67 -8.06 6.72 -10.38
C ILE A 67 -9.20 6.94 -11.38
N ASP A 68 -10.41 6.52 -11.02
CA ASP A 68 -11.59 6.59 -11.90
C ASP A 68 -12.29 7.97 -11.86
N ASP A 69 -11.86 8.88 -10.98
CA ASP A 69 -12.41 10.23 -10.84
C ASP A 69 -12.14 11.08 -12.11
N PRO A 70 -13.17 11.69 -12.74
CA PRO A 70 -12.97 12.60 -13.86
C PRO A 70 -12.06 13.81 -13.56
N GLU A 71 -11.99 14.22 -12.30
CA GLU A 71 -11.13 15.31 -11.81
C GLU A 71 -9.81 14.78 -11.22
N ALA A 72 -9.44 13.52 -11.50
CA ALA A 72 -8.18 12.93 -11.07
C ALA A 72 -7.00 13.80 -11.52
N ALA A 73 -6.10 14.07 -10.57
CA ALA A 73 -4.94 14.92 -10.76
C ALA A 73 -3.66 14.19 -10.30
N PRO A 74 -2.46 14.66 -10.69
CA PRO A 74 -1.20 14.09 -10.24
C PRO A 74 -1.03 14.04 -8.71
N GLU A 75 -1.73 14.91 -7.99
CA GLU A 75 -1.71 14.99 -6.53
C GLU A 75 -2.61 13.95 -5.85
N THR A 76 -3.61 13.41 -6.56
CA THR A 76 -4.66 12.57 -5.97
C THR A 76 -4.66 11.15 -6.52
N SER A 77 -4.20 10.94 -7.76
CA SER A 77 -4.20 9.64 -8.42
C SER A 77 -2.79 9.07 -8.55
N ILE A 78 -2.60 7.83 -8.08
CA ILE A 78 -1.34 7.10 -8.23
C ILE A 78 -0.99 6.80 -9.69
N MET A 79 -1.99 6.80 -10.58
CA MET A 79 -1.79 6.60 -12.02
C MET A 79 -1.42 7.88 -12.77
N LEU A 80 -1.59 9.05 -12.16
CA LEU A 80 -1.19 10.35 -12.72
C LEU A 80 0.02 10.96 -12.00
N ALA A 81 0.35 10.47 -10.80
CA ALA A 81 1.46 10.95 -10.00
C ALA A 81 2.78 10.99 -10.83
N PRO A 82 3.57 12.07 -10.76
CA PRO A 82 4.74 12.24 -11.61
C PRO A 82 5.91 11.38 -11.16
N THR A 83 5.97 10.95 -9.89
CA THR A 83 7.09 10.15 -9.36
C THR A 83 6.58 9.07 -8.42
N LEU A 84 7.37 8.00 -8.20
CA LEU A 84 7.02 7.01 -7.19
C LEU A 84 7.08 7.53 -5.76
N LEU A 85 7.86 8.60 -5.50
CA LEU A 85 7.76 9.31 -4.23
C LEU A 85 6.36 9.90 -4.06
N LYS A 86 5.83 10.54 -5.11
CA LYS A 86 4.45 11.07 -5.07
C LYS A 86 3.41 9.96 -4.94
N VAL A 87 3.62 8.80 -5.57
CA VAL A 87 2.79 7.61 -5.35
C VAL A 87 2.79 7.21 -3.87
N ALA A 88 3.97 7.12 -3.22
CA ALA A 88 4.07 6.78 -1.81
C ALA A 88 3.38 7.82 -0.90
N GLU A 89 3.48 9.12 -1.21
CA GLU A 89 2.75 10.19 -0.52
C GLU A 89 1.23 10.00 -0.61
N VAL A 90 0.68 9.81 -1.82
CA VAL A 90 -0.76 9.61 -2.05
C VAL A 90 -1.27 8.38 -1.30
N VAL A 91 -0.52 7.28 -1.34
CA VAL A 91 -0.85 6.04 -0.62
C VAL A 91 -0.80 6.26 0.90
N GLY A 92 0.25 6.91 1.40
CA GLY A 92 0.44 7.22 2.81
C GLY A 92 -0.64 8.14 3.37
N GLU A 93 -0.98 9.21 2.66
CA GLU A 93 -2.06 10.13 3.02
C GLU A 93 -3.41 9.42 3.09
N THR A 94 -3.70 8.57 2.10
CA THR A 94 -4.93 7.78 2.05
C THR A 94 -5.00 6.80 3.22
N LEU A 95 -3.93 6.03 3.45
CA LEU A 95 -3.85 5.09 4.57
C LEU A 95 -4.04 5.79 5.92
N GLY A 96 -3.31 6.88 6.15
CA GLY A 96 -3.39 7.65 7.39
C GLY A 96 -4.78 8.24 7.62
N ARG A 97 -5.44 8.73 6.56
CA ARG A 97 -6.82 9.25 6.64
C ARG A 97 -7.82 8.15 6.98
N VAL A 98 -7.74 6.99 6.32
CA VAL A 98 -8.60 5.83 6.61
C VAL A 98 -8.37 5.33 8.03
N ARG A 99 -7.10 5.22 8.46
CA ARG A 99 -6.72 4.80 9.81
C ARG A 99 -7.34 5.70 10.87
N ARG A 100 -7.19 7.02 10.74
CA ARG A 100 -7.79 8.01 11.66
C ARG A 100 -9.31 7.87 11.72
N SER A 101 -9.98 7.74 10.57
CA SER A 101 -11.44 7.55 10.53
C SER A 101 -11.90 6.28 11.25
N VAL A 102 -11.11 5.21 11.22
CA VAL A 102 -11.40 3.97 11.95
C VAL A 102 -11.11 4.14 13.44
N ASP A 103 -10.03 4.82 13.82
CA ASP A 103 -9.73 5.14 15.22
C ASP A 103 -10.85 5.93 15.89
N ASP A 104 -11.37 6.96 15.22
CA ASP A 104 -12.47 7.77 15.77
C ASP A 104 -13.71 6.92 16.09
N LYS A 105 -13.98 5.89 15.26
CA LYS A 105 -15.09 4.94 15.48
C LYS A 105 -14.83 3.97 16.63
N LEU A 106 -13.57 3.63 16.89
CA LEU A 106 -13.16 2.67 17.92
C LEU A 106 -12.75 3.33 19.24
N ALA A 107 -12.67 4.65 19.29
CA ALA A 107 -12.20 5.42 20.44
C ALA A 107 -12.96 5.06 21.74
N THR A 108 -14.28 4.84 21.65
CA THR A 108 -15.12 4.44 22.78
C THR A 108 -14.80 3.04 23.32
N MET A 109 -14.25 2.15 22.48
CA MET A 109 -13.90 0.77 22.82
C MET A 109 -12.45 0.61 23.31
N ARG A 110 -11.64 1.69 23.31
CA ARG A 110 -10.19 1.65 23.62
C ARG A 110 -9.42 0.61 22.79
N GLN A 111 -9.86 0.37 21.55
CA GLN A 111 -9.19 -0.52 20.61
C GLN A 111 -8.54 0.30 19.50
N GLY A 112 -7.36 -0.13 19.07
CA GLY A 112 -6.67 0.38 17.88
C GLY A 112 -6.58 -0.69 16.81
N ALA A 113 -6.59 -0.29 15.54
CA ALA A 113 -6.48 -1.18 14.39
C ALA A 113 -5.48 -0.60 13.38
N SER A 114 -4.21 -1.02 13.38
CA SER A 114 -3.23 -0.49 12.42
C SER A 114 -3.18 -1.28 11.11
N ALA A 115 -2.62 -0.67 10.08
CA ALA A 115 -2.26 -1.34 8.83
C ALA A 115 -0.98 -0.73 8.27
N SER A 116 -0.21 -1.53 7.54
CA SER A 116 1.02 -1.11 6.86
C SER A 116 1.01 -1.63 5.44
N LEU A 117 1.67 -0.90 4.55
CA LEU A 117 1.73 -1.24 3.13
C LEU A 117 3.18 -1.27 2.64
N ILE A 118 3.47 -2.12 1.68
CA ILE A 118 4.66 -1.97 0.82
C ILE A 118 4.17 -1.42 -0.51
N VAL A 119 4.77 -0.33 -0.98
CA VAL A 119 4.51 0.26 -2.30
C VAL A 119 5.76 0.08 -3.14
N ALA A 120 5.66 -0.69 -4.22
CA ALA A 120 6.76 -0.99 -5.11
C ALA A 120 6.37 -0.66 -6.54
N GLY A 121 7.31 -0.23 -7.37
CA GLY A 121 6.97 0.03 -8.76
C GLY A 121 8.10 0.59 -9.59
N GLN A 122 7.75 0.89 -10.84
CA GLN A 122 8.59 1.61 -11.78
C GLN A 122 7.70 2.43 -12.71
N ARG A 123 8.15 3.64 -13.04
CA ARG A 123 7.60 4.43 -14.14
C ARG A 123 8.61 4.46 -15.30
N LYS A 124 8.15 4.81 -16.49
CA LYS A 124 8.94 4.96 -17.69
C LYS A 124 10.09 5.92 -17.43
N ASP A 125 11.28 5.52 -17.87
CA ASP A 125 12.53 6.26 -17.71
C ASP A 125 12.90 6.55 -16.22
N GLY A 126 12.24 5.89 -15.26
CA GLY A 126 12.49 6.01 -13.83
C GLY A 126 13.16 4.76 -13.24
N ALA A 127 13.83 4.94 -12.10
CA ALA A 127 14.33 3.83 -11.31
C ALA A 127 13.19 3.02 -10.69
N MET A 128 13.44 1.72 -10.46
CA MET A 128 12.60 0.91 -9.57
C MET A 128 12.74 1.45 -8.15
N ARG A 129 11.61 1.59 -7.44
CA ARG A 129 11.61 2.07 -6.06
C ARG A 129 10.62 1.27 -5.24
N MET A 130 10.93 1.12 -3.95
CA MET A 130 10.13 0.36 -3.01
C MET A 130 10.08 1.06 -1.66
N PHE A 131 8.89 1.22 -1.10
CA PHE A 131 8.64 1.95 0.13
C PHE A 131 7.88 1.09 1.14
N LEU A 132 8.19 1.26 2.43
CA LEU A 132 7.38 0.78 3.54
C LEU A 132 6.58 1.95 4.09
N VAL A 133 5.26 1.87 3.96
CA VAL A 133 4.31 2.87 4.47
C VAL A 133 3.79 2.43 5.84
N TYR A 134 4.05 3.27 6.83
CA TYR A 134 3.64 3.07 8.21
C TYR A 134 2.17 3.50 8.44
N PRO A 135 1.52 3.04 9.53
CA PRO A 135 0.13 3.38 9.83
C PRO A 135 -0.16 4.89 9.91
N GLU A 136 0.84 5.70 10.25
CA GLU A 136 0.76 7.16 10.36
C GLU A 136 0.77 7.85 9.00
N GLY A 137 1.06 7.13 7.92
CA GLY A 137 1.11 7.62 6.55
C GLY A 137 2.48 8.12 6.10
N ASN A 138 3.46 8.17 6.99
CA ASN A 138 4.86 8.35 6.62
C ASN A 138 5.47 7.04 6.09
N PHE A 139 6.64 7.12 5.47
CA PHE A 139 7.28 5.97 4.85
C PHE A 139 8.81 6.08 4.83
N ILE A 140 9.45 4.93 4.66
CA ILE A 140 10.88 4.81 4.32
C ILE A 140 11.03 4.13 2.96
N GLU A 141 12.21 4.26 2.36
CA GLU A 141 12.55 3.66 1.06
C GLU A 141 13.61 2.57 1.23
N ALA A 142 13.48 1.48 0.47
CA ALA A 142 14.51 0.46 0.35
C ALA A 142 15.74 1.03 -0.37
N THR A 143 16.92 0.58 0.03
CA THR A 143 18.21 1.01 -0.55
C THR A 143 19.05 -0.19 -0.95
N GLU A 144 20.20 0.03 -1.57
CA GLU A 144 21.15 -1.06 -1.85
C GLU A 144 21.63 -1.77 -0.57
N ASP A 145 21.79 -1.02 0.54
CA ASP A 145 22.18 -1.57 1.85
C ASP A 145 21.02 -2.30 2.55
N THR A 146 19.78 -1.90 2.26
CA THR A 146 18.56 -2.54 2.80
C THR A 146 17.59 -2.83 1.64
N PRO A 147 17.87 -3.86 0.83
CA PRO A 147 17.18 -4.10 -0.44
C PRO A 147 15.90 -4.94 -0.28
N PHE A 148 15.37 -5.06 0.94
CA PHE A 148 14.13 -5.80 1.18
C PHE A 148 13.32 -5.17 2.31
N LEU A 149 12.00 -5.31 2.20
CA LEU A 149 11.03 -4.82 3.20
C LEU A 149 10.01 -5.92 3.49
N GLN A 150 9.54 -5.98 4.73
CA GLN A 150 8.58 -6.97 5.21
C GLN A 150 7.45 -6.30 5.98
N ILE A 151 6.24 -6.86 5.87
CA ILE A 151 5.06 -6.49 6.66
C ILE A 151 4.30 -7.77 7.05
N GLY A 152 3.63 -7.77 8.21
CA GLY A 152 2.89 -8.95 8.67
C GLY A 152 2.68 -9.00 10.17
#